data_AF-A0A3E5EB36-F1
#
_entry.id   AF-A0A3E5EB36-F1
#
_cell.length_a   1.000
_cell.length_b   1.000
_cell.length_c   1.000
_cell.angle_alpha   90.00
_cell.angle_beta   90.00
_cell.angle_gamma   90.00
#
_symmetry.space_group_name_H-M   'P 1'
#
loop_
_entity.id
_entity.type
_entity.pdbx_description
1 polymer ?
#
loop_
_entity_poly.entity_id
_entity_poly.type
_entity_poly.pdbx_seq_one_letter_code
_entity_poly.pdbx_strand_id
1 'polypeptide(L)' 'MTKFAFLILNYKSTHETEQCVDSIENLEQEENDVQIIIVDNDSQDGCVEHFRKIYKRKKIYPYNRK' A
#
# COMPACT_ATOMS: atom_id res chain seq x y z
N MET A 1 -0.76 21.13 9.37
CA MET A 1 -0.64 20.06 8.35
C MET A 1 0.36 19.03 8.84
N THR A 2 -0.16 17.92 9.35
CA THR A 2 0.67 16.80 9.81
C THR A 2 0.83 15.83 8.65
N LYS A 3 2.03 15.26 8.50
CA LYS A 3 2.33 14.30 7.44
C LYS A 3 2.47 12.91 8.02
N PHE A 4 1.68 11.98 7.53
CA PHE A 4 1.73 10.58 7.96
C PHE A 4 2.21 9.70 6.82
N ALA A 5 3.07 8.73 7.14
CA ALA A 5 3.48 7.70 6.21
C ALA A 5 3.09 6.33 6.78
N PHE A 6 2.32 5.56 6.01
CA PHE A 6 1.94 4.19 6.33
C PHE A 6 2.80 3.23 5.50
N LEU A 7 3.52 2.35 6.17
CA LEU A 7 4.27 1.26 5.55
C LEU A 7 3.50 -0.05 5.78
N ILE A 8 2.98 -0.62 4.69
CA ILE A 8 2.18 -1.84 4.72
C ILE A 8 3.02 -2.97 4.17
N LEU A 9 3.28 -4.00 4.98
CA LEU A 9 3.92 -5.24 4.55
C LEU A 9 2.83 -6.22 4.11
N ASN A 10 2.85 -6.64 2.85
CA ASN A 10 1.90 -7.60 2.28
C ASN A 10 2.56 -8.97 2.12
N TYR A 11 1.87 -10.05 2.53
CA TYR A 11 2.23 -11.42 2.17
C TYR A 11 0.97 -12.26 1.94
N LYS A 12 0.65 -12.56 0.68
CA LYS A 12 -0.55 -13.34 0.29
C LYS A 12 -1.85 -12.82 0.91
N SER A 13 -1.94 -11.50 1.04
CA SER A 13 -3.01 -10.78 1.75
C SER A 13 -3.56 -9.65 0.89
N THR A 14 -3.72 -9.88 -0.42
CA THR A 14 -4.08 -8.85 -1.40
C THR A 14 -5.36 -8.13 -1.01
N HIS A 15 -6.41 -8.89 -0.65
CA HIS A 15 -7.71 -8.34 -0.33
C HIS A 15 -7.70 -7.55 0.98
N GLU A 16 -7.04 -8.06 2.01
CA GLU A 16 -6.89 -7.38 3.30
C GLU A 16 -6.05 -6.11 3.16
N THR A 17 -5.02 -6.14 2.30
CA THR A 17 -4.18 -4.98 2.00
C THR A 17 -5.01 -3.90 1.30
N GLU A 18 -5.91 -4.27 0.38
CA GLU A 18 -6.83 -3.31 -0.23
C GLU A 18 -7.73 -2.65 0.80
N GLN A 19 -8.38 -3.45 1.65
CA GLN A 19 -9.24 -2.93 2.70
C GLN A 19 -8.48 -2.00 3.67
N CYS A 20 -7.22 -2.35 3.99
CA CYS A 20 -6.36 -1.50 4.81
C CYS A 20 -6.08 -0.16 4.12
N VAL A 21 -5.69 -0.17 2.85
CA VAL A 21 -5.45 1.05 2.05
C VAL A 21 -6.71 1.92 2.02
N ASP A 22 -7.86 1.33 1.70
CA ASP A 22 -9.14 2.05 1.62
C ASP A 22 -9.50 2.66 2.98
N SER A 23 -9.26 1.95 4.09
CA SER A 23 -9.50 2.48 5.43
C SER A 23 -8.62 3.69 5.75
N ILE A 24 -7.35 3.68 5.31
CA ILE A 24 -6.42 4.79 5.52
C ILE A 24 -6.79 5.99 4.66
N GLU A 25 -7.19 5.78 3.40
CA GLU A 25 -7.66 6.87 2.53
C GLU A 25 -8.94 7.51 3.08
N ASN A 26 -9.81 6.73 3.73
CA ASN A 26 -10.98 7.27 4.41
C ASN A 26 -10.65 8.04 5.72
N LEU A 27 -9.42 7.95 6.24
CA LEU A 27 -8.96 8.78 7.36
C LEU A 27 -8.55 10.20 6.92
N GLU A 28 -8.52 10.49 5.62
CA GLU A 28 -8.16 11.81 5.09
C GLU A 28 -9.17 12.87 5.58
N GLN A 29 -8.81 13.54 6.69
CA GLN A 29 -9.31 14.85 7.04
C GLN A 29 -8.59 15.88 6.17
N GLU A 30 -9.28 16.93 5.71
CA GLU A 30 -8.80 17.93 4.74
C GLU A 30 -7.43 18.58 5.07
N GLU A 31 -6.90 18.41 6.30
CA GLU A 31 -5.64 18.99 6.77
C GLU A 31 -4.43 18.04 6.84
N ASN A 32 -4.59 16.73 6.56
CA ASN A 32 -3.52 15.73 6.67
C ASN A 32 -2.99 15.27 5.30
N ASP A 33 -1.66 15.25 5.17
CA ASP A 33 -0.96 14.71 3.99
C ASP A 33 -0.56 13.26 4.26
N VAL A 34 -1.22 12.30 3.61
CA VAL A 34 -1.03 10.86 3.84
C VAL A 34 -0.25 10.23 2.68
N GLN A 35 0.84 9.55 3.00
CA GLN A 35 1.60 8.73 2.06
C GLN A 35 1.47 7.25 2.42
N ILE A 36 1.08 6.42 1.46
CA ILE A 36 1.01 4.97 1.62
C ILE A 36 2.10 4.30 0.78
N ILE A 37 2.87 3.40 1.41
CA ILE A 37 3.89 2.57 0.79
C ILE A 37 3.54 1.11 1.06
N ILE A 38 3.41 0.32 0.00
CA ILE A 38 3.18 -1.12 0.09
C ILE A 38 4.48 -1.84 -0.27
N VAL A 39 4.92 -2.73 0.61
CA VAL A 39 6.06 -3.62 0.39
C VAL A 39 5.54 -5.05 0.31
N ASP A 40 5.65 -5.67 -0.85
CA ASP A 40 5.35 -7.09 -0.98
C ASP A 40 6.50 -7.92 -0.42
N ASN A 41 6.19 -8.92 0.40
CA ASN A 41 7.13 -9.80 1.06
C ASN A 41 7.26 -11.16 0.34
N ASP A 42 7.49 -11.13 -0.98
CA ASP A 42 7.71 -12.33 -1.81
C ASP A 42 6.45 -13.22 -1.92
N SER A 43 5.29 -12.59 -2.19
CA SER A 43 4.00 -13.32 -2.17
C SER A 43 3.86 -14.35 -3.29
N GLN A 44 4.50 -14.13 -4.44
CA GLN A 44 4.48 -15.02 -5.61
C GLN A 44 3.07 -15.35 -6.14
N ASP A 45 2.12 -14.41 -5.99
CA ASP A 45 0.70 -14.57 -6.31
C ASP A 45 0.15 -13.50 -7.28
N GLY A 46 1.03 -12.65 -7.81
CA GLY A 46 0.65 -11.56 -8.73
C GLY A 46 0.07 -10.31 -8.04
N CYS A 47 0.13 -10.22 -6.71
CA CYS A 47 -0.40 -9.06 -5.98
C CYS A 47 0.29 -7.73 -6.36
N VAL A 48 1.58 -7.75 -6.71
CA VAL A 48 2.33 -6.54 -7.08
C VAL A 48 1.79 -5.93 -8.37
N GLU A 49 1.54 -6.74 -9.39
CA GLU A 49 0.93 -6.33 -10.66
C GLU A 49 -0.47 -5.78 -10.43
N HIS A 50 -1.23 -6.44 -9.56
CA HIS A 50 -2.56 -6.03 -9.17
C HIS A 50 -2.56 -4.66 -8.46
N PHE A 51 -1.74 -4.48 -7.43
CA PHE A 51 -1.59 -3.19 -6.73
C PHE A 51 -1.15 -2.07 -7.66
N ARG A 52 -0.21 -2.32 -8.58
CA ARG A 52 0.22 -1.32 -9.58
C ARG A 52 -0.90 -0.91 -10.53
N LYS A 53 -1.82 -1.82 -10.85
CA LYS A 53 -2.97 -1.54 -11.71
C LYS A 53 -3.99 -0.64 -11.02
N ILE A 54 -4.29 -0.90 -9.74
CA ILE A 54 -5.33 -0.17 -8.99
C ILE A 54 -4.80 1.11 -8.31
N TYR A 55 -3.54 1.14 -7.89
CA TYR A 55 -2.94 2.25 -7.14
C TYR A 55 -1.89 3.03 -7.94
N LYS A 56 -2.33 3.77 -8.97
CA LYS A 56 -1.44 4.51 -9.90
C LYS A 56 -0.49 5.52 -9.25
N ARG A 57 -0.85 6.07 -8.08
CA ARG A 57 -0.09 7.14 -7.40
C ARG A 57 0.66 6.66 -6.14
N LYS A 58 0.52 5.38 -5.77
CA LYS A 58 1.15 4.83 -4.55
C LYS A 58 2.49 4.19 -4.88
N LYS A 59 3.38 4.13 -3.87
CA LYS A 59 4.68 3.47 -4.01
C LYS A 59 4.53 1.99 -3.66
N ILE A 60 4.77 1.13 -4.65
CA ILE A 60 4.70 -0.33 -4.52
C ILE A 60 6.10 -0.91 -4.75
N TYR A 61 6.65 -1.56 -3.72
CA TYR A 61 7.97 -2.19 -3.78
C TYR A 61 7.83 -3.71 -3.66
N PRO A 62 8.29 -4.49 -4.67
CA PRO A 62 8.40 -5.93 -4.50
C PRO A 62 9.55 -6.26 -3.55
N TYR A 63 9.51 -7.46 -2.94
CA TYR A 63 10.63 -7.97 -2.17
C TYR A 63 11.88 -8.00 -3.05
N ASN A 64 12.96 -7.40 -2.56
CA ASN A 64 14.22 -7.35 -3.27
C ASN A 64 15.28 -8.03 -2.40
N ARG A 65 15.65 -9.27 -2.76
CA ARG A 65 16.84 -9.94 -2.19
C ARG A 65 18.07 -9.28 -2.80
N LYS A 66 18.48 -8.15 -2.24
CA LYS A 66 19.88 -7.70 -2.39
C LYS A 66 20.75 -8.46 -1.40
#